data_AF-A0A2I3GS71-F1
#
_entry.id   AF-A0A2I3GS71-F1
#
_cell.length_a   1.000
_cell.length_b   1.000
_cell.length_c   1.000
_cell.angle_alpha   90.00
_cell.angle_beta   90.00
_cell.angle_gamma   90.00
#
_symmetry.space_group_name_H-M   'P 1'
#
loop_
_entity.id
_entity.type
_entity.pdbx_description
1 polymer ?
#
loop_
_entity_poly.entity_id
_entity_poly.type
_entity_poly.pdbx_seq_one_letter_code
_entity_poly.pdbx_strand_id
1 'polypeptide(L)'
;MQPQFPLRRESCGMELCGKKGNEASYPLEMCSHFDADEIKRLGKRFKKLDLDNSGSLSVEEFMSLPELQQNPLVQRVIDIFDTDGNGEVDFKEFIEGVSQFSVKGDKEQKLRFAFRIYDMDKDGYISNGELFQVLKMMVGNNLKDTQLQQIVDKTIINADKDGDGRISFEEFCALGLQAHATMPS
;
A
#
# COMPACT_ATOMS: atom_id res chain seq x y z
N MET A 1 -7.69 -29.23 46.25
CA MET A 1 -7.76 -30.31 45.23
C MET A 1 -8.33 -29.70 43.96
N GLN A 2 -7.52 -29.61 42.91
CA GLN A 2 -7.95 -29.18 41.57
C GLN A 2 -8.78 -30.27 40.90
N PRO A 3 -9.62 -29.91 39.92
CA PRO A 3 -9.72 -30.72 38.73
C PRO A 3 -9.54 -29.87 37.45
N GLN A 4 -8.37 -30.08 36.83
CA GLN A 4 -8.13 -30.36 35.42
C GLN A 4 -9.17 -29.92 34.36
N PHE A 5 -8.74 -29.00 33.50
CA PHE A 5 -9.33 -28.73 32.18
C PHE A 5 -9.24 -29.96 31.26
N PRO A 6 -10.15 -30.04 30.27
CA PRO A 6 -9.69 -30.24 28.90
C PRO A 6 -10.18 -29.11 27.97
N LEU A 7 -9.24 -28.58 27.20
CA LEU A 7 -9.43 -27.69 26.06
C LEU A 7 -10.39 -28.32 25.05
N ARG A 8 -11.60 -27.77 24.93
CA ARG A 8 -12.48 -28.11 23.82
C ARG A 8 -12.03 -27.29 22.61
N ARG A 9 -11.30 -27.95 21.69
CA ARG A 9 -11.17 -27.49 20.31
C ARG A 9 -12.57 -27.39 19.71
N GLU A 10 -13.02 -26.19 19.40
CA GLU A 10 -14.12 -26.00 18.47
C GLU A 10 -13.60 -26.30 17.07
N SER A 11 -13.70 -27.56 16.68
CA SER A 11 -13.65 -27.97 15.29
C SER A 11 -14.90 -27.42 14.60
N CYS A 12 -14.78 -26.25 13.97
CA CYS A 12 -15.78 -25.80 13.01
C CYS A 12 -15.70 -26.75 11.82
N GLY A 13 -16.65 -27.68 11.75
CA GLY A 13 -16.78 -28.64 10.66
C GLY A 13 -17.12 -27.92 9.38
N MET A 14 -16.23 -27.97 8.39
CA MET A 14 -16.61 -27.70 7.01
C MET A 14 -16.97 -29.02 6.35
N GLU A 15 -18.27 -29.23 6.18
CA GLU A 15 -18.80 -30.23 5.25
C GLU A 15 -18.27 -29.92 3.85
N LEU A 16 -17.48 -30.85 3.33
CA LEU A 16 -17.06 -30.88 1.93
C LEU A 16 -18.27 -31.21 1.06
N CYS A 17 -18.93 -30.19 0.51
CA CYS A 17 -19.85 -30.37 -0.60
C CYS A 17 -19.07 -30.21 -1.92
N GLY A 18 -18.63 -31.33 -2.48
CA GLY A 18 -18.09 -31.36 -3.84
C GLY A 18 -19.19 -31.14 -4.88
N LYS A 19 -18.91 -30.28 -5.87
CA LYS A 19 -19.43 -30.39 -7.25
C LYS A 19 -18.64 -29.50 -8.22
N LYS A 20 -18.02 -30.18 -9.18
CA LYS A 20 -17.49 -29.79 -10.50
C LYS A 20 -17.74 -28.35 -10.99
N GLY A 21 -16.66 -27.67 -11.37
CA GLY A 21 -16.70 -26.50 -12.25
C GLY A 21 -15.40 -25.71 -12.17
N ASN A 22 -14.76 -25.49 -13.32
CA ASN A 22 -13.50 -24.79 -13.48
C ASN A 22 -13.61 -23.30 -13.09
N GLU A 23 -13.32 -22.93 -11.84
CA GLU A 23 -13.03 -21.55 -11.43
C GLU A 23 -11.86 -21.59 -10.45
N ALA A 24 -10.80 -20.84 -10.75
CA ALA A 24 -9.58 -20.76 -9.96
C ALA A 24 -9.90 -20.57 -8.47
N SER A 25 -9.52 -21.54 -7.64
CA SER A 25 -9.64 -21.44 -6.19
C SER A 25 -8.57 -20.48 -5.68
N TYR A 26 -8.89 -19.19 -5.59
CA TYR A 26 -8.02 -18.24 -4.92
C TYR A 26 -8.07 -18.54 -3.41
N PRO A 27 -6.93 -18.67 -2.72
CA PRO A 27 -6.91 -18.88 -1.28
C PRO A 27 -7.60 -17.70 -0.58
N LEU A 28 -8.82 -17.92 -0.09
CA LEU A 28 -9.65 -16.96 0.64
C LEU A 28 -9.14 -16.67 2.06
N GLU A 29 -8.01 -17.25 2.43
CA GLU A 29 -7.44 -17.17 3.77
C GLU A 29 -6.15 -16.38 3.75
N MET A 30 -6.23 -15.09 3.41
CA MET A 30 -5.21 -14.11 3.80
C MET A 30 -5.79 -12.72 3.65
N CYS A 31 -6.10 -12.11 4.81
CA CYS A 31 -6.22 -10.67 5.05
C CYS A 31 -6.64 -9.81 3.85
N SER A 32 -7.93 -9.80 3.49
CA SER A 32 -8.44 -8.68 2.71
C SER A 32 -9.83 -8.32 3.21
N HIS A 33 -10.08 -7.02 3.31
CA HIS A 33 -11.36 -6.44 3.72
C HIS A 33 -12.52 -6.73 2.74
N PHE A 34 -12.33 -7.69 1.83
CA PHE A 34 -13.17 -8.01 0.69
C PHE A 34 -13.90 -9.34 0.85
N ASP A 35 -15.14 -9.37 0.39
CA ASP A 35 -15.89 -10.63 0.24
C ASP A 35 -15.54 -11.37 -1.06
N ALA A 36 -16.07 -12.59 -1.22
CA ALA A 36 -15.80 -13.42 -2.38
C ALA A 36 -16.27 -12.79 -3.70
N ASP A 37 -17.35 -12.00 -3.70
CA ASP A 37 -17.86 -11.32 -4.88
C ASP A 37 -16.97 -10.13 -5.27
N GLU A 38 -16.43 -9.41 -4.28
CA GLU A 38 -15.44 -8.36 -4.46
C GLU A 38 -14.14 -8.92 -5.07
N ILE A 39 -13.62 -10.03 -4.54
CA ILE A 39 -12.44 -10.70 -5.10
C ILE A 39 -12.71 -11.17 -6.53
N LYS A 40 -13.89 -11.73 -6.82
CA LYS A 40 -14.27 -12.14 -8.18
C LYS A 40 -14.34 -10.96 -9.15
N ARG A 41 -14.83 -9.79 -8.69
CA ARG A 41 -14.84 -8.55 -9.49
C ARG A 41 -13.42 -8.03 -9.75
N LEU A 42 -12.55 -8.06 -8.73
CA LEU A 42 -11.15 -7.68 -8.85
C LEU A 42 -10.39 -8.60 -9.81
N GLY A 43 -10.62 -9.92 -9.74
CA GLY A 43 -10.05 -10.89 -10.69
C GLY A 43 -10.45 -10.65 -12.13
N LYS A 44 -11.71 -10.26 -12.40
CA LYS A 44 -12.13 -9.85 -13.75
C LYS A 44 -11.41 -8.60 -14.24
N ARG A 45 -11.14 -7.65 -13.33
CA ARG A 45 -10.43 -6.42 -13.67
C ARG A 45 -8.95 -6.68 -13.93
N PHE A 46 -8.31 -7.50 -13.09
CA PHE A 46 -6.93 -7.94 -13.26
C PHE A 46 -6.72 -8.56 -14.64
N LYS A 47 -7.54 -9.55 -15.02
CA LYS A 47 -7.49 -10.20 -16.34
C LYS A 47 -7.75 -9.27 -17.53
N LYS A 48 -8.35 -8.11 -17.29
CA LYS A 48 -8.56 -7.10 -18.34
C LYS A 48 -7.34 -6.20 -18.50
N LEU A 49 -6.55 -6.04 -17.45
CA LEU A 49 -5.32 -5.26 -17.42
C LEU A 49 -4.12 -6.08 -17.88
N ASP A 50 -4.12 -7.39 -17.57
CA ASP A 50 -3.14 -8.37 -18.06
C ASP A 50 -3.39 -8.63 -19.55
N LEU A 51 -2.73 -7.83 -20.40
CA LEU A 51 -2.94 -7.79 -21.84
C LEU A 51 -2.25 -8.97 -22.53
N ASP A 52 -1.13 -9.42 -21.99
CA ASP A 52 -0.35 -10.53 -22.53
C ASP A 52 -0.69 -11.90 -21.91
N ASN A 53 -1.51 -11.92 -20.86
CA ASN A 53 -1.89 -13.11 -20.08
C ASN A 53 -0.68 -13.76 -19.40
N SER A 54 0.30 -12.96 -18.98
CA SER A 54 1.46 -13.40 -18.19
C SER A 54 1.06 -13.88 -16.80
N GLY A 55 -0.09 -13.41 -16.28
CA GLY A 55 -0.53 -13.66 -14.91
C GLY A 55 -0.04 -12.63 -13.90
N SER A 56 0.69 -11.61 -14.36
CA SER A 56 1.20 -10.47 -13.60
C SER A 56 0.85 -9.17 -14.34
N LEU A 57 0.96 -8.03 -13.67
CA LEU A 57 0.74 -6.72 -14.27
C LEU A 57 2.06 -5.95 -14.31
N SER A 58 2.54 -5.68 -15.51
CA SER A 58 3.66 -4.77 -15.78
C SER A 58 3.27 -3.31 -15.55
N VAL A 59 4.27 -2.45 -15.39
CA VAL A 59 4.07 -0.99 -15.28
C VAL A 59 3.31 -0.45 -16.49
N GLU A 60 3.64 -0.93 -17.69
CA GLU A 60 2.98 -0.55 -18.94
C GLU A 60 1.50 -0.91 -18.95
N GLU A 61 1.13 -2.07 -18.40
CA GLU A 61 -0.26 -2.51 -18.29
C GLU A 61 -1.05 -1.68 -17.29
N PHE A 62 -0.45 -1.27 -16.16
CA PHE A 62 -1.06 -0.29 -15.27
C PHE A 62 -1.24 1.07 -15.95
N MET A 63 -0.25 1.52 -16.71
CA MET A 63 -0.29 2.79 -17.45
C MET A 63 -1.23 2.76 -18.66
N SER A 64 -1.76 1.59 -19.04
CA SER A 64 -2.83 1.49 -20.04
C SER A 64 -4.15 2.14 -19.58
N LEU A 65 -4.33 2.31 -18.25
CA LEU A 65 -5.47 3.00 -17.67
C LEU A 65 -5.29 4.53 -17.77
N PRO A 66 -6.14 5.24 -18.56
CA PRO A 66 -6.02 6.69 -18.72
C PRO A 66 -6.10 7.46 -17.39
N GLU A 67 -6.83 6.94 -16.42
CA GLU A 67 -6.98 7.52 -15.09
C GLU A 67 -5.67 7.50 -14.28
N LEU A 68 -4.79 6.55 -14.56
CA LEU A 68 -3.50 6.41 -13.88
C LEU A 68 -2.39 7.21 -14.56
N GLN A 69 -2.46 7.42 -15.87
CA GLN A 69 -1.42 8.13 -16.64
C GLN A 69 -1.10 9.55 -16.13
N GLN A 70 -2.07 10.23 -15.53
CA GLN A 70 -1.90 11.59 -15.02
C GLN A 70 -1.44 11.65 -13.55
N ASN A 71 -1.37 10.51 -12.87
CA ASN A 71 -1.02 10.46 -11.46
C ASN A 71 0.49 10.19 -11.29
N PRO A 72 1.27 11.18 -10.82
CA PRO A 72 2.73 11.05 -10.72
C PRO A 72 3.19 10.02 -9.68
N LEU A 73 2.29 9.52 -8.83
CA LEU A 73 2.60 8.53 -7.79
C LEU A 73 2.30 7.10 -8.21
N VAL A 74 1.80 6.87 -9.43
CA VAL A 74 1.42 5.52 -9.87
C VAL A 74 2.58 4.55 -9.81
N GLN A 75 3.77 4.97 -10.22
CA GLN A 75 4.97 4.14 -10.09
C GLN A 75 5.20 3.73 -8.63
N ARG A 76 5.10 4.68 -7.70
CA ARG A 76 5.26 4.40 -6.26
C ARG A 76 4.20 3.44 -5.73
N VAL A 77 2.97 3.55 -6.20
CA VAL A 77 1.90 2.61 -5.82
C VAL A 77 2.19 1.20 -6.33
N ILE A 78 2.70 1.08 -7.57
CA ILE A 78 3.10 -0.20 -8.16
C ILE A 78 4.25 -0.81 -7.34
N ASP A 79 5.30 -0.02 -7.04
CA ASP A 79 6.46 -0.48 -6.25
C ASP A 79 6.09 -0.92 -4.81
N ILE A 80 4.97 -0.42 -4.28
CA ILE A 80 4.42 -0.84 -2.97
C ILE A 80 3.61 -2.12 -3.10
N PHE A 81 2.93 -2.33 -4.22
CA PHE A 81 2.15 -3.53 -4.48
C PHE A 81 3.09 -4.71 -4.79
N ASP A 82 4.16 -4.46 -5.53
CA ASP A 82 5.26 -5.39 -5.79
C ASP A 82 6.04 -5.65 -4.48
N THR A 83 5.63 -6.71 -3.78
CA THR A 83 6.18 -7.10 -2.49
C THR A 83 7.42 -7.96 -2.61
N ASP A 84 7.54 -8.73 -3.70
CA ASP A 84 8.70 -9.58 -3.96
C ASP A 84 9.83 -8.87 -4.74
N GLY A 85 9.54 -7.68 -5.30
CA GLY A 85 10.49 -6.82 -6.00
C GLY A 85 10.84 -7.32 -7.41
N ASN A 86 9.96 -8.10 -8.03
CA ASN A 86 10.20 -8.67 -9.36
C ASN A 86 9.92 -7.66 -10.51
N GLY A 87 9.34 -6.50 -10.20
CA GLY A 87 9.02 -5.43 -11.16
C GLY A 87 7.63 -5.53 -11.79
N GLU A 88 6.87 -6.56 -11.46
CA GLU A 88 5.49 -6.81 -11.88
C GLU A 88 4.61 -7.04 -10.65
N VAL A 89 3.29 -6.90 -10.80
CA VAL A 89 2.34 -7.13 -9.69
C VAL A 89 1.50 -8.35 -9.98
N ASP A 90 1.68 -9.41 -9.21
CA ASP A 90 0.88 -10.61 -9.35
C ASP A 90 -0.56 -10.42 -8.80
N PHE A 91 -1.44 -11.40 -9.04
CA PHE A 91 -2.83 -11.28 -8.58
C PHE A 91 -2.96 -11.20 -7.04
N LYS A 92 -2.12 -11.90 -6.29
CA LYS A 92 -2.13 -11.86 -4.81
C LYS A 92 -1.71 -10.47 -4.34
N GLU A 93 -0.62 -9.95 -4.88
CA GLU A 93 -0.09 -8.61 -4.61
C GLU A 93 -1.10 -7.51 -4.97
N PHE A 94 -1.78 -7.65 -6.11
CA PHE A 94 -2.84 -6.73 -6.51
C PHE A 94 -3.98 -6.69 -5.48
N ILE A 95 -4.42 -7.84 -4.98
CA ILE A 95 -5.49 -7.92 -3.98
C ILE A 95 -5.03 -7.33 -2.64
N GLU A 96 -3.83 -7.69 -2.19
CA GLU A 96 -3.23 -7.16 -0.95
C GLU A 96 -3.05 -5.64 -1.04
N GLY A 97 -2.55 -5.13 -2.15
CA GLY A 97 -2.40 -3.70 -2.43
C GLY A 97 -3.73 -2.95 -2.41
N VAL A 98 -4.72 -3.42 -3.17
CA VAL A 98 -6.05 -2.79 -3.23
C VAL A 98 -6.77 -2.85 -1.88
N SER A 99 -6.49 -3.86 -1.05
CA SER A 99 -7.08 -3.97 0.29
C SER A 99 -6.69 -2.84 1.23
N GLN A 100 -5.49 -2.25 1.04
CA GLN A 100 -5.00 -1.12 1.85
C GLN A 100 -5.81 0.17 1.62
N PHE A 101 -6.53 0.25 0.49
CA PHE A 101 -7.44 1.35 0.16
C PHE A 101 -8.89 1.08 0.54
N SER A 102 -9.19 -0.06 1.14
CA SER A 102 -10.56 -0.37 1.58
C SER A 102 -11.05 0.69 2.56
N VAL A 103 -12.29 1.13 2.40
CA VAL A 103 -12.98 2.05 3.33
C VAL A 103 -13.07 1.50 4.76
N LYS A 104 -12.86 0.19 4.94
CA LYS A 104 -12.79 -0.48 6.24
C LYS A 104 -11.42 -0.35 6.93
N GLY A 105 -10.42 0.22 6.26
CA GLY A 105 -9.08 0.38 6.80
C GLY A 105 -9.01 1.47 7.88
N ASP A 106 -8.24 1.19 8.92
CA ASP A 106 -8.03 2.12 10.03
C ASP A 106 -7.13 3.32 9.62
N LYS A 107 -7.08 4.35 10.49
CA LYS A 107 -6.28 5.55 10.23
C LYS A 107 -4.78 5.23 10.14
N GLU A 108 -4.31 4.25 10.89
CA GLU A 108 -2.90 3.87 10.96
C GLU A 108 -2.45 3.19 9.66
N GLN A 109 -3.26 2.30 9.10
CA GLN A 109 -3.03 1.65 7.80
C GLN A 109 -2.90 2.70 6.68
N LYS A 110 -3.74 3.74 6.69
CA LYS A 110 -3.63 4.84 5.73
C LYS A 110 -2.35 5.64 5.90
N LEU A 111 -1.93 5.89 7.14
CA LEU A 111 -0.65 6.56 7.42
C LEU A 111 0.54 5.69 7.03
N ARG A 112 0.49 4.38 7.28
CA ARG A 112 1.51 3.41 6.83
C ARG A 112 1.62 3.38 5.33
N PHE A 113 0.49 3.38 4.62
CA PHE A 113 0.50 3.44 3.17
C PHE A 113 1.12 4.74 2.66
N ALA A 114 0.71 5.89 3.22
CA ALA A 114 1.29 7.18 2.88
C ALA A 114 2.81 7.23 3.17
N PHE A 115 3.26 6.64 4.29
CA PHE A 115 4.67 6.54 4.63
C PHE A 115 5.47 5.76 3.58
N ARG A 116 4.95 4.60 3.14
CA ARG A 116 5.57 3.77 2.09
C ARG A 116 5.67 4.43 0.72
N ILE A 117 4.85 5.45 0.44
CA ILE A 117 5.02 6.24 -0.78
C ILE A 117 6.34 7.00 -0.74
N TYR A 118 6.73 7.50 0.44
CA TYR A 118 7.97 8.22 0.68
C TYR A 118 9.17 7.30 0.89
N ASP A 119 9.07 6.28 1.74
CA ASP A 119 10.11 5.30 2.01
C ASP A 119 10.33 4.39 0.78
N MET A 120 11.39 4.68 0.00
CA MET A 120 11.64 4.05 -1.29
C MET A 120 12.45 2.77 -1.18
N ASP A 121 13.44 2.75 -0.28
CA ASP A 121 14.28 1.59 -0.05
C ASP A 121 13.71 0.60 0.99
N LYS A 122 12.56 0.94 1.60
CA LYS A 122 11.83 0.11 2.56
C LYS A 122 12.63 -0.10 3.86
N ASP A 123 13.52 0.83 4.22
CA ASP A 123 14.33 0.78 5.46
C ASP A 123 13.54 1.19 6.72
N GLY A 124 12.32 1.70 6.56
CA GLY A 124 11.46 2.15 7.65
C GLY A 124 11.66 3.61 8.04
N TYR A 125 12.46 4.35 7.30
CA TYR A 125 12.74 5.77 7.47
C TYR A 125 12.49 6.51 6.16
N ILE A 126 12.19 7.81 6.25
CA ILE A 126 12.19 8.69 5.08
C ILE A 126 13.46 9.53 5.14
N SER A 127 14.38 9.25 4.23
CA SER A 127 15.60 10.04 4.08
C SER A 127 15.33 11.37 3.36
N ASN A 128 16.31 12.28 3.45
CA ASN A 128 16.26 13.56 2.73
C ASN A 128 16.12 13.39 1.21
N GLY A 129 16.85 12.43 0.64
CA GLY A 129 16.80 12.13 -0.79
C GLY A 129 15.44 11.61 -1.23
N GLU A 130 14.85 10.70 -0.45
CA GLU A 130 13.54 10.12 -0.75
C GLU A 130 12.42 11.16 -0.67
N LEU A 131 12.41 11.98 0.39
CA LEU A 131 11.45 13.07 0.52
C LEU A 131 11.57 14.05 -0.67
N PHE A 132 12.79 14.38 -1.09
CA PHE A 132 13.02 15.21 -2.26
C PHE A 132 12.45 14.59 -3.54
N GLN A 133 12.75 13.31 -3.79
CA GLN A 133 12.32 12.63 -5.02
C GLN A 133 10.80 12.58 -5.12
N VAL A 134 10.10 12.19 -4.06
CA VAL A 134 8.65 12.09 -4.08
C VAL A 134 7.99 13.46 -4.21
N LEU A 135 8.48 14.49 -3.52
CA LEU A 135 7.96 15.85 -3.71
C LEU A 135 8.26 16.38 -5.11
N LYS A 136 9.39 16.02 -5.71
CA LYS A 136 9.73 16.39 -7.09
C LYS A 136 8.76 15.75 -8.09
N MET A 137 8.35 14.51 -7.88
CA MET A 137 7.32 13.85 -8.69
C MET A 137 5.98 14.59 -8.61
N MET A 138 5.58 15.05 -7.43
CA MET A 138 4.30 15.75 -7.23
C MET A 138 4.29 17.19 -7.78
N VAL A 139 5.37 17.95 -7.54
CA VAL A 139 5.44 19.38 -7.90
C VAL A 139 5.91 19.58 -9.35
N GLY A 140 6.62 18.60 -9.91
CA GLY A 140 7.19 18.67 -11.25
C GLY A 140 8.13 19.87 -11.41
N ASN A 141 7.87 20.69 -12.43
CA ASN A 141 8.69 21.86 -12.77
C ASN A 141 8.18 23.17 -12.14
N ASN A 142 7.17 23.12 -11.26
CA ASN A 142 6.63 24.32 -10.61
C ASN A 142 7.61 24.95 -9.61
N LEU A 143 8.56 24.17 -9.09
CA LEU A 143 9.62 24.65 -8.19
C LEU A 143 11.01 24.30 -8.73
N LYS A 144 11.96 25.21 -8.51
CA LYS A 144 13.38 24.93 -8.73
C LYS A 144 13.89 23.95 -7.68
N ASP A 145 14.84 23.12 -8.08
CA ASP A 145 15.42 22.08 -7.20
C ASP A 145 15.99 22.69 -5.92
N THR A 146 16.58 23.88 -5.97
CA THR A 146 17.09 24.58 -4.78
C THR A 146 15.98 25.01 -3.82
N GLN A 147 14.83 25.44 -4.33
CA GLN A 147 13.68 25.80 -3.49
C GLN A 147 13.03 24.54 -2.89
N LEU A 148 12.95 23.47 -3.68
CA LEU A 148 12.43 22.19 -3.21
C LEU A 148 13.34 21.61 -2.11
N GLN A 149 14.65 21.64 -2.29
CA GLN A 149 15.62 21.19 -1.29
C GLN A 149 15.47 21.98 0.02
N GLN A 150 15.28 23.29 -0.04
CA GLN A 150 15.04 24.11 1.15
C GLN A 150 13.75 23.71 1.90
N ILE A 151 12.71 23.26 1.18
CA ILE A 151 11.48 22.77 1.80
C ILE A 151 11.73 21.41 2.46
N VAL A 152 12.44 20.51 1.78
CA VAL A 152 12.83 19.19 2.30
C VAL A 152 13.63 19.35 3.59
N ASP A 153 14.71 20.15 3.57
CA ASP A 153 15.59 20.35 4.71
C ASP A 153 14.82 20.90 5.92
N LYS A 154 13.98 21.92 5.71
CA LYS A 154 13.13 22.47 6.78
C LYS A 154 12.12 21.46 7.31
N THR A 155 11.58 20.61 6.44
CA THR A 155 10.60 19.58 6.84
C THR A 155 11.25 18.56 7.75
N ILE A 156 12.43 18.07 7.40
CA ILE A 156 13.18 17.12 8.23
C ILE A 156 13.54 17.76 9.56
N ILE A 157 14.14 18.96 9.56
CA ILE A 157 14.51 19.67 10.81
C ILE A 157 13.31 19.83 11.77
N ASN A 158 12.10 20.06 11.22
CA ASN A 158 10.91 20.22 12.04
C ASN A 158 10.34 18.88 12.55
N ALA A 159 10.49 17.81 11.75
CA ALA A 159 9.94 16.49 12.00
C ALA A 159 10.82 15.64 12.92
N ASP A 160 12.13 15.62 12.63
CA ASP A 160 13.18 14.87 13.29
C ASP A 160 13.33 15.30 14.75
N LYS A 161 12.89 14.44 15.67
CA LYS A 161 12.90 14.66 17.12
C LYS A 161 14.08 14.02 17.80
N ASP A 162 14.60 12.93 17.24
CA ASP A 162 15.73 12.20 17.81
C ASP A 162 17.08 12.62 17.24
N GLY A 163 17.09 13.40 16.15
CA GLY A 163 18.26 14.00 15.53
C GLY A 163 19.02 13.07 14.60
N ASP A 164 18.38 12.00 14.10
CA ASP A 164 19.03 11.03 13.22
C ASP A 164 19.14 11.48 11.74
N GLY A 165 18.54 12.62 11.41
CA GLY A 165 18.56 13.22 10.08
C GLY A 165 17.58 12.60 9.09
N ARG A 166 16.70 11.70 9.54
CA ARG A 166 15.64 11.04 8.76
C ARG A 166 14.30 11.21 9.50
N ILE A 167 13.24 10.66 8.92
CA ILE A 167 11.90 10.70 9.53
C ILE A 167 11.42 9.27 9.73
N SER A 168 11.34 8.85 10.98
CA SER A 168 10.71 7.59 11.39
C SER A 168 9.20 7.61 11.18
N PHE A 169 8.56 6.44 11.23
CA PHE A 169 7.11 6.36 11.12
C PHE A 169 6.39 7.10 12.25
N GLU A 170 6.92 7.05 13.46
CA GLU A 170 6.37 7.73 14.63
C GLU A 170 6.38 9.25 14.45
N GLU A 171 7.49 9.80 13.93
CA GLU A 171 7.63 11.22 13.61
C GLU A 171 6.72 11.64 12.46
N PHE A 172 6.60 10.79 11.43
CA PHE A 172 5.66 11.00 10.33
C PHE A 172 4.20 11.06 10.82
N CYS A 173 3.83 10.18 11.74
CA CYS A 173 2.50 10.20 12.35
C CYS A 173 2.26 11.49 13.15
N ALA A 174 3.27 11.96 13.88
CA ALA A 174 3.19 13.22 14.62
C ALA A 174 2.98 14.42 13.68
N LEU A 175 3.63 14.45 12.51
CA LEU A 175 3.40 15.45 11.47
C LEU A 175 1.96 15.40 10.91
N GLY A 176 1.49 14.20 10.55
CA GLY A 176 0.14 13.99 10.01
C GLY A 176 -0.96 14.40 10.98
N LEU A 177 -0.73 14.23 12.30
CA LEU A 177 -1.63 14.74 13.33
C LEU A 177 -1.55 16.27 13.49
N GLN A 178 -0.41 16.92 13.27
CA GLN A 178 -0.32 18.38 13.34
C GLN A 178 -1.00 19.08 12.17
N ALA A 179 -0.95 18.51 10.96
CA ALA A 179 -1.60 19.08 9.77
C ALA A 179 -3.14 19.11 9.88
N HIS A 180 -3.76 18.14 10.59
CA HIS A 180 -5.22 18.14 10.81
C HIS A 180 -5.67 19.11 11.90
N ALA A 181 -4.78 19.50 12.82
CA ALA A 181 -5.12 20.36 13.95
C ALA A 181 -5.10 21.87 13.61
N THR A 182 -4.58 22.25 12.45
CA THR A 182 -4.39 23.65 12.04
C THR A 182 -5.29 24.11 10.90
N MET A 183 -6.14 23.26 10.34
CA MET A 183 -7.19 23.68 9.41
C MET A 183 -8.47 23.99 10.20
N PRO A 184 -8.88 25.26 10.35
CA PRO A 184 -10.17 25.57 10.94
C PRO A 184 -11.29 25.06 10.02
N SER A 185 -12.26 24.39 10.64
CA SER A 185 -13.52 23.95 10.06
C SER A 185 -14.31 25.06 9.38
#